data_AF-A0A3D3JJP0-F1
#
_entry.id   AF-A0A3D3JJP0-F1
#
_cell.length_a   1.000
_cell.length_b   1.000
_cell.length_c   1.000
_cell.angle_alpha   90.00
_cell.angle_beta   90.00
_cell.angle_gamma   90.00
#
_symmetry.space_group_name_H-M   'P 1'
#
loop_
_entity.id
_entity.type
_entity.pdbx_description
1 polymer ?
#
loop_
_entity_poly.entity_id
_entity_poly.type
_entity_poly.pdbx_seq_one_letter_code
_entity_poly.pdbx_strand_id
1 'polypeptide(L)'
;MSQQPTSAADSQTGRDVYVSRIVQSEFCQLAPDREATARVDDGDATVTVQVVGHTYRMNTAGHQGSDIEVTIERRKPSAGGEDLGWEPVVTQRIDRLHGANMWGGTIPVQGGVNSAQHRVVIKEYEQFFVDPEKNRDSNLGDPVTGEGAMTFSLDKRIVYADILPLF
;
A
#
# COMPACT_ATOMS: atom_id res chain seq x y z
N MET A 1 39.21 -9.21 20.51
CA MET A 1 38.37 -8.64 19.44
C MET A 1 36.94 -8.75 19.93
N SER A 2 36.24 -7.63 20.16
CA SER A 2 34.86 -7.67 20.65
C SER A 2 33.92 -8.05 19.50
N GLN A 3 33.09 -9.07 19.69
CA GLN A 3 32.01 -9.37 18.74
C GLN A 3 31.06 -8.17 18.69
N GLN A 4 30.68 -7.77 17.47
CA GLN A 4 29.66 -6.75 17.30
C GLN A 4 28.26 -7.35 17.54
N PRO A 5 27.29 -6.54 18.02
CA PRO A 5 25.93 -7.02 18.20
C PRO A 5 25.39 -7.58 16.88
N THR A 6 24.76 -8.76 16.91
CA THR A 6 24.10 -9.46 15.78
C THR A 6 24.99 -10.15 14.73
N SER A 7 26.25 -10.47 15.01
CA SER A 7 26.98 -11.45 14.19
C SER A 7 26.57 -12.88 14.54
N ALA A 8 26.41 -13.74 13.52
CA ALA A 8 26.40 -15.18 13.73
C ALA A 8 27.83 -15.68 13.52
N ALA A 9 28.35 -16.46 14.46
CA ALA A 9 29.66 -17.08 14.34
C ALA A 9 29.54 -18.37 13.52
N ASP A 10 30.38 -18.54 12.49
CA ASP A 10 30.56 -19.85 11.85
C ASP A 10 31.22 -20.81 12.86
N SER A 11 30.50 -21.87 13.23
CA SER A 11 30.97 -22.85 14.22
C SER A 11 32.16 -23.70 13.76
N GLN A 12 32.48 -23.70 12.46
CA GLN A 12 33.63 -24.42 11.92
C GLN A 12 34.87 -23.55 11.75
N THR A 13 34.71 -22.27 11.41
CA THR A 13 35.85 -21.39 11.07
C THR A 13 36.09 -20.25 12.07
N GLY A 14 35.16 -19.98 12.98
CA GLY A 14 35.25 -18.91 13.98
C GLY A 14 35.20 -17.50 13.40
N ARG A 15 34.84 -17.36 12.12
CA ARG A 15 34.70 -16.07 11.43
C ARG A 15 33.26 -15.59 11.54
N ASP A 16 33.10 -14.27 11.61
CA ASP A 16 31.79 -13.62 11.51
C ASP A 16 31.20 -13.86 10.12
N VAL A 17 29.97 -14.37 10.05
CA VAL A 17 29.22 -14.53 8.79
C VAL A 17 28.16 -13.45 8.71
N TYR A 18 28.19 -12.69 7.62
CA TYR A 18 27.24 -11.60 7.37
C TYR A 18 26.05 -12.14 6.60
N VAL A 19 24.87 -12.14 7.23
CA VAL A 19 23.62 -12.30 6.48
C VAL A 19 23.30 -10.94 5.85
N SER A 20 23.23 -10.90 4.52
CA SER A 20 22.73 -9.71 3.81
C SER A 20 21.37 -9.34 4.39
N ARG A 21 21.16 -8.05 4.71
CA ARG A 21 19.84 -7.54 5.08
C ARG A 21 18.97 -7.67 3.85
N ILE A 22 18.26 -8.80 3.71
CA ILE A 22 17.23 -8.96 2.70
C ILE A 22 16.22 -7.86 2.97
N VAL A 23 16.25 -6.80 2.16
CA VAL A 23 15.18 -5.81 2.13
C VAL A 23 14.03 -6.51 1.41
N GLN A 24 12.97 -6.83 2.16
CA GLN A 24 11.71 -7.18 1.54
C GLN A 24 11.25 -5.95 0.76
N SER A 25 11.31 -6.02 -0.57
CA SER A 25 10.71 -5.02 -1.44
C SER A 25 9.31 -5.52 -1.75
N GLU A 26 8.29 -4.73 -1.44
CA GLU A 26 6.92 -5.03 -1.83
C GLU A 26 6.83 -4.89 -3.35
N PHE A 27 6.76 -6.02 -4.05
CA PHE A 27 6.45 -6.02 -5.47
C PHE A 27 4.94 -5.84 -5.64
N CYS A 28 4.53 -4.67 -6.13
CA CYS A 28 3.17 -4.48 -6.61
C CYS A 28 3.05 -5.21 -7.95
N GLN A 29 2.24 -6.27 -8.02
CA GLN A 29 1.73 -6.74 -9.31
C GLN A 29 0.88 -5.60 -9.85
N LEU A 30 1.42 -4.84 -10.81
CA LEU A 30 0.67 -3.82 -11.54
C LEU A 30 -0.56 -4.51 -12.11
N ALA A 31 -1.76 -4.21 -11.58
CA ALA A 31 -2.98 -4.61 -12.23
C ALA A 31 -2.95 -4.02 -13.66
N PRO A 32 -2.85 -4.85 -14.72
CA PRO A 32 -2.93 -4.32 -16.06
C PRO A 32 -4.32 -3.70 -16.21
N ASP A 33 -4.39 -2.51 -16.80
CA ASP A 33 -5.63 -1.76 -17.08
C ASP A 33 -6.16 -0.94 -15.89
N ARG A 34 -5.33 -0.03 -15.36
CA ARG A 34 -5.78 1.13 -14.59
C ARG A 34 -5.51 2.41 -15.35
N GLU A 35 -6.51 3.28 -15.35
CA GLU A 35 -6.38 4.67 -15.76
C GLU A 35 -6.70 5.54 -14.54
N ALA A 36 -5.79 6.45 -14.21
CA ALA A 36 -5.98 7.38 -13.12
C ALA A 36 -5.86 8.82 -13.61
N THR A 37 -6.72 9.69 -13.10
CA THR A 37 -6.67 11.13 -13.35
C THR A 37 -6.69 11.87 -12.02
N ALA A 38 -5.95 12.97 -11.96
CA ALA A 38 -5.96 13.90 -10.85
C ALA A 38 -6.09 15.31 -11.41
N ARG A 39 -6.97 16.11 -10.82
CA ARG A 39 -7.23 17.48 -11.24
C ARG A 39 -7.29 18.40 -10.04
N VAL A 40 -6.65 19.56 -10.15
CA VAL A 40 -6.77 20.64 -9.17
C VAL A 40 -8.05 21.43 -9.47
N ASP A 41 -8.89 21.60 -8.44
CA ASP A 41 -10.18 22.27 -8.52
C ASP A 41 -10.34 23.29 -7.37
N ASP A 42 -11.40 24.11 -7.45
CA ASP A 42 -11.77 25.11 -6.45
C ASP A 42 -10.63 26.11 -6.10
N GLY A 43 -10.01 26.69 -7.13
CA GLY A 43 -8.96 27.70 -6.95
C GLY A 43 -7.77 27.19 -6.15
N ASP A 44 -7.35 25.96 -6.43
CA ASP A 44 -6.27 25.22 -5.77
C ASP A 44 -6.59 24.65 -4.38
N ALA A 45 -7.82 24.75 -3.89
CA ALA A 45 -8.18 24.23 -2.56
C ALA A 45 -8.39 22.71 -2.52
N THR A 46 -8.66 22.08 -3.67
CA THR A 46 -9.04 20.67 -3.74
C THR A 46 -8.36 19.92 -4.87
N VAL A 47 -8.20 18.60 -4.69
CA VAL A 47 -7.77 17.68 -5.75
C VAL A 47 -8.86 16.63 -5.95
N THR A 48 -9.43 16.58 -7.14
CA THR A 48 -10.34 15.51 -7.56
C THR A 48 -9.53 14.38 -8.18
N VAL A 49 -9.70 13.16 -7.68
CA VAL A 49 -9.01 11.96 -8.19
C VAL A 49 -10.04 10.95 -8.67
N GLN A 50 -9.79 10.38 -9.84
CA GLN A 50 -10.56 9.27 -10.38
C GLN A 50 -9.62 8.13 -10.77
N VAL A 51 -10.04 6.90 -10.49
CA VAL A 51 -9.36 5.69 -10.92
C VAL A 51 -10.39 4.79 -11.60
N VAL A 52 -10.07 4.30 -12.79
CA VAL A 52 -10.95 3.46 -13.62
C VAL A 52 -10.19 2.22 -14.05
N GLY A 53 -10.84 1.06 -14.01
CA GLY A 53 -10.23 -0.16 -14.52
C GLY A 53 -10.74 -1.45 -13.86
N HIS A 54 -10.39 -2.60 -14.44
CA HIS A 54 -10.83 -3.91 -13.94
C HIS A 54 -10.30 -4.25 -12.55
N THR A 55 -11.16 -4.37 -11.55
CA THR A 55 -10.76 -4.69 -10.17
C THR A 55 -11.25 -6.05 -9.68
N TYR A 56 -10.68 -6.47 -8.56
CA TYR A 56 -11.16 -7.55 -7.71
C TYR A 56 -12.56 -7.21 -7.16
N ARG A 57 -13.58 -7.87 -7.72
CA ARG A 57 -14.94 -7.82 -7.16
C ARG A 57 -15.10 -8.79 -5.98
N MET A 58 -14.34 -9.88 -6.00
CA MET A 58 -14.26 -10.94 -5.00
C MET A 58 -12.87 -11.56 -5.13
N ASN A 59 -12.24 -11.96 -4.03
CA ASN A 59 -11.07 -12.83 -4.08
C ASN A 59 -11.40 -14.20 -3.48
N THR A 60 -10.48 -15.16 -3.66
CA THR A 60 -10.67 -16.54 -3.19
C THR A 60 -10.78 -16.66 -1.67
N ALA A 61 -10.43 -15.62 -0.93
CA ALA A 61 -10.48 -15.57 0.54
C ALA A 61 -11.69 -14.79 1.09
N GLY A 62 -12.53 -14.16 0.24
CA GLY A 62 -13.74 -13.47 0.68
C GLY A 62 -14.32 -12.43 -0.30
N HIS A 63 -15.43 -11.80 0.10
CA HIS A 63 -16.10 -10.71 -0.63
C HIS A 63 -15.51 -9.32 -0.31
N GLN A 64 -14.24 -9.25 0.08
CA GLN A 64 -13.59 -7.97 0.31
C GLN A 64 -13.10 -7.47 -1.05
N GLY A 65 -13.65 -6.35 -1.51
CA GLY A 65 -13.27 -5.73 -2.78
C GLY A 65 -11.89 -5.07 -2.69
N SER A 66 -11.68 -4.03 -3.49
CA SER A 66 -10.50 -3.17 -3.34
C SER A 66 -10.84 -1.83 -2.70
N ASP A 67 -9.87 -1.35 -1.92
CA ASP A 67 -9.87 0.00 -1.35
C ASP A 67 -8.78 0.84 -2.05
N ILE A 68 -9.08 2.08 -2.39
CA ILE A 68 -8.08 3.02 -2.90
C ILE A 68 -7.81 4.11 -1.87
N GLU A 69 -6.53 4.24 -1.53
CA GLU A 69 -5.98 5.30 -0.71
C GLU A 69 -5.23 6.28 -1.61
N VAL A 70 -5.47 7.57 -1.40
CA VAL A 70 -4.82 8.64 -2.12
C VAL A 70 -4.11 9.54 -1.12
N THR A 71 -2.83 9.80 -1.37
CA THR A 71 -2.02 10.75 -0.60
C THR A 71 -1.62 11.90 -1.49
N ILE A 72 -1.93 13.13 -1.06
CA ILE A 72 -1.33 14.32 -1.63
C ILE A 72 -0.02 14.55 -0.91
N GLU A 73 1.08 14.56 -1.64
CA GLU A 73 2.41 14.82 -1.11
C GLU A 73 2.90 16.20 -1.55
N ARG A 74 3.64 16.88 -0.68
CA ARG A 74 4.32 18.14 -0.96
C ARG A 74 5.82 17.95 -0.86
N ARG A 75 6.56 18.54 -1.79
CA ARG A 75 8.02 18.50 -1.78
C ARG A 75 8.59 19.50 -0.77
N LYS A 76 9.56 19.04 0.00
CA LYS A 76 10.42 19.90 0.83
C LYS A 76 11.33 20.73 -0.08
N PRO A 77 11.34 22.07 0.05
CA PRO A 77 12.21 22.94 -0.76
C PRO A 77 13.70 22.64 -0.62
N SER A 78 14.12 22.08 0.53
CA SER A 78 15.52 21.76 0.84
C SER A 78 15.97 20.38 0.34
N ALA A 79 15.10 19.61 -0.29
CA ALA A 79 15.43 18.27 -0.76
C ALA A 79 16.24 18.32 -2.07
N GLY A 80 17.41 17.67 -2.09
CA GLY A 80 18.21 17.55 -3.30
C GLY A 80 17.59 16.58 -4.31
N GLY A 81 17.46 16.98 -5.57
CA GLY A 81 16.92 16.14 -6.65
C GLY A 81 15.41 15.98 -6.65
N GLU A 82 14.82 15.68 -7.81
CA GLU A 82 13.37 15.72 -8.07
C GLU A 82 12.56 14.63 -7.35
N ASP A 83 13.19 13.50 -7.05
CA ASP A 83 12.53 12.34 -6.46
C ASP A 83 12.55 12.31 -4.93
N LEU A 84 13.26 13.25 -4.29
CA LEU A 84 13.46 13.26 -2.84
C LEU A 84 12.65 14.33 -2.13
N GLY A 85 12.37 14.08 -0.84
CA GLY A 85 11.79 15.04 0.08
C GLY A 85 10.29 15.26 -0.06
N TRP A 86 9.58 14.31 -0.66
CA TRP A 86 8.12 14.30 -0.67
C TRP A 86 7.58 13.91 0.71
N GLU A 87 6.64 14.70 1.21
CA GLU A 87 6.00 14.48 2.51
C GLU A 87 4.48 14.47 2.37
N PRO A 88 3.78 13.57 3.09
CA PRO A 88 2.32 13.53 3.06
C PRO A 88 1.74 14.81 3.65
N VAL A 89 0.81 15.42 2.91
CA VAL A 89 -0.02 16.55 3.36
C VAL A 89 -1.36 16.02 3.87
N VAL A 90 -2.01 15.17 3.07
CA VAL A 90 -3.28 14.56 3.39
C VAL A 90 -3.36 13.18 2.75
N THR A 91 -3.90 12.22 3.50
CA THR A 91 -4.19 10.87 3.02
C THR A 91 -5.67 10.60 3.23
N GLN A 92 -6.36 10.17 2.17
CA GLN A 92 -7.79 9.94 2.18
C GLN A 92 -8.14 8.71 1.33
N ARG A 93 -9.12 7.93 1.78
CA ARG A 93 -9.72 6.89 0.94
C ARG A 93 -10.75 7.49 0.00
N ILE A 94 -10.74 7.04 -1.25
CA ILE A 94 -11.74 7.47 -2.24
C ILE A 94 -12.77 6.37 -2.44
N ASP A 95 -14.01 6.79 -2.69
CA ASP A 95 -15.14 5.87 -2.70
C ASP A 95 -15.26 5.19 -4.05
N ARG A 96 -15.67 3.93 -4.01
CA ARG A 96 -16.10 3.23 -5.21
C ARG A 96 -17.44 3.79 -5.67
N LEU A 97 -17.52 4.18 -6.93
CA LEU A 97 -18.77 4.63 -7.54
C LEU A 97 -19.64 3.42 -7.92
N HIS A 98 -20.88 3.40 -7.42
CA HIS A 98 -21.79 2.26 -7.55
C HIS A 98 -22.02 1.89 -9.03
N GLY A 99 -21.96 0.59 -9.33
CA GLY A 99 -22.23 0.05 -10.67
C GLY A 99 -21.08 0.17 -11.68
N ALA A 100 -19.98 0.85 -11.32
CA ALA A 100 -18.80 0.98 -12.17
C ALA A 100 -17.56 0.31 -11.52
N ASN A 101 -16.56 -0.02 -12.35
CA ASN A 101 -15.22 -0.30 -11.85
C ASN A 101 -14.43 1.02 -11.80
N MET A 102 -14.94 1.96 -11.00
CA MET A 102 -14.44 3.32 -10.88
C MET A 102 -14.46 3.74 -9.41
N TRP A 103 -13.43 4.48 -9.01
CA TRP A 103 -13.33 5.16 -7.72
C TRP A 103 -13.18 6.65 -7.96
N GLY A 104 -13.78 7.44 -7.08
CA GLY A 104 -13.73 8.89 -7.16
C GLY A 104 -13.76 9.52 -5.79
N GLY A 105 -13.04 10.63 -5.65
CA GLY A 105 -13.10 11.44 -4.46
C GLY A 105 -12.48 12.81 -4.67
N THR A 106 -12.92 13.77 -3.87
CA THR A 106 -12.35 15.11 -3.79
C THR A 106 -11.64 15.24 -2.45
N ILE A 107 -10.38 15.65 -2.51
CA ILE A 107 -9.49 15.72 -1.35
C ILE A 107 -9.20 17.19 -1.06
N PRO A 108 -9.64 17.73 0.08
CA PRO A 108 -9.30 19.10 0.46
C PRO A 108 -7.83 19.20 0.89
N VAL A 109 -7.12 20.20 0.38
CA VAL A 109 -5.71 20.43 0.68
C VAL A 109 -5.55 21.76 1.43
N GLN A 110 -5.26 21.65 2.73
CA GLN A 110 -5.09 22.82 3.59
C GLN A 110 -3.87 23.64 3.15
N GLY A 111 -4.07 24.93 2.91
CA GLY A 111 -3.03 25.83 2.39
C GLY A 111 -2.91 25.83 0.86
N GLY A 112 -3.79 25.10 0.16
CA GLY A 112 -3.86 25.06 -1.29
C GLY A 112 -2.82 24.15 -1.93
N VAL A 113 -3.06 23.85 -3.19
CA VAL A 113 -2.20 23.07 -4.06
C VAL A 113 -1.28 24.01 -4.83
N ASN A 114 -0.02 23.60 -4.94
CA ASN A 114 0.91 24.16 -5.90
C ASN A 114 1.34 23.03 -6.81
N SER A 115 0.91 23.06 -8.08
CA SER A 115 1.16 22.02 -9.08
C SER A 115 2.64 21.63 -9.20
N ALA A 116 3.56 22.60 -9.15
CA ALA A 116 4.99 22.36 -9.24
C ALA A 116 5.62 21.73 -7.98
N GLN A 117 4.90 21.69 -6.86
CA GLN A 117 5.41 21.22 -5.56
C GLN A 117 4.56 20.12 -4.93
N HIS A 118 3.47 19.71 -5.58
CA HIS A 118 2.58 18.67 -5.10
C HIS A 118 2.43 17.54 -6.13
N ARG A 119 2.23 16.34 -5.62
CA ARG A 119 1.90 15.17 -6.42
C ARG A 119 0.83 14.35 -5.71
N VAL A 120 0.15 13.52 -6.49
CA VAL A 120 -0.80 12.53 -5.99
C VAL A 120 -0.12 11.18 -6.00
N VAL A 121 -0.16 10.47 -4.88
CA VAL A 121 0.22 9.06 -4.77
C VAL A 121 -1.04 8.25 -4.57
N ILE A 122 -1.31 7.32 -5.46
CA ILE A 122 -2.48 6.45 -5.44
C ILE A 122 -2.01 5.04 -5.07
N LYS A 123 -2.73 4.38 -4.16
CA LYS A 123 -2.51 2.97 -3.81
C LYS A 123 -3.84 2.23 -3.75
N GLU A 124 -4.01 1.22 -4.59
CA GLU A 124 -5.10 0.25 -4.47
C GLU A 124 -4.65 -0.94 -3.63
N TYR A 125 -5.50 -1.34 -2.70
CA TYR A 125 -5.28 -2.48 -1.83
C TYR A 125 -6.30 -3.57 -2.12
N GLU A 126 -5.83 -4.78 -2.39
CA GLU A 126 -6.65 -5.97 -2.24
C GLU A 126 -6.72 -6.34 -0.77
N GLN A 127 -7.92 -6.63 -0.28
CA GLN A 127 -8.18 -7.03 1.09
C GLN A 127 -8.50 -8.52 1.15
N PHE A 128 -7.92 -9.26 2.10
CA PHE A 128 -8.14 -10.69 2.25
C PHE A 128 -8.07 -11.10 3.72
N PHE A 129 -8.76 -12.18 4.07
CA PHE A 129 -8.65 -12.76 5.40
C PHE A 129 -7.41 -13.64 5.48
N VAL A 130 -6.64 -13.47 6.55
CA VAL A 130 -5.50 -14.32 6.89
C VAL A 130 -5.73 -14.99 8.24
N ASP A 131 -5.16 -16.18 8.38
CA ASP A 131 -5.02 -16.83 9.66
C ASP A 131 -3.85 -16.17 10.41
N PRO A 132 -4.09 -15.58 11.60
CA PRO A 132 -3.04 -14.90 12.37
C PRO A 132 -1.96 -15.86 12.91
N GLU A 133 -2.22 -17.17 12.99
CA GLU A 133 -1.26 -18.13 13.50
C GLU A 133 -0.51 -18.88 12.37
N LYS A 134 0.81 -18.70 12.30
CA LYS A 134 1.69 -19.38 11.31
C LYS A 134 1.94 -20.86 11.61
N ASN A 135 1.44 -21.40 12.72
CA ASN A 135 1.65 -22.78 13.13
C ASN A 135 0.62 -23.70 12.45
N ARG A 136 0.96 -24.15 11.24
CA ARG A 136 0.17 -25.14 10.51
C ARG A 136 0.48 -26.55 11.00
N ASP A 137 -0.37 -27.07 11.87
CA ASP A 137 -0.74 -28.49 11.84
C ASP A 137 -2.25 -28.58 11.57
N SER A 138 -2.58 -28.89 10.31
CA SER A 138 -3.92 -29.10 9.74
C SER A 138 -4.86 -27.88 9.67
N ASN A 139 -5.26 -27.56 8.43
CA ASN A 139 -6.31 -26.58 8.16
C ASN A 139 -7.66 -27.26 8.39
N LEU A 140 -8.49 -26.73 9.30
CA LEU A 140 -9.95 -26.98 9.54
C LEU A 140 -10.29 -27.32 11.00
N GLY A 141 -9.96 -26.42 11.95
CA GLY A 141 -10.33 -26.59 13.36
C GLY A 141 -9.43 -27.57 14.11
N ASP A 142 -9.90 -28.03 15.29
CA ASP A 142 -9.20 -29.05 16.07
C ASP A 142 -8.94 -30.31 15.21
N PRO A 143 -7.69 -30.80 15.09
CA PRO A 143 -7.34 -31.95 14.25
C PRO A 143 -8.05 -33.26 14.64
N VAL A 144 -8.63 -33.33 15.84
CA VAL A 144 -9.34 -34.49 16.38
C VAL A 144 -10.86 -34.35 16.22
N THR A 145 -11.40 -33.14 16.35
CA THR A 145 -12.86 -32.92 16.39
C THR A 145 -13.42 -32.17 15.17
N GLY A 146 -12.58 -31.43 14.44
CA GLY A 146 -12.98 -30.52 13.36
C GLY A 146 -13.77 -29.30 13.84
N GLU A 147 -13.90 -29.10 15.15
CA GLU A 147 -14.66 -28.00 15.76
C GLU A 147 -13.72 -26.91 16.30
N GLY A 148 -14.19 -25.66 16.25
CA GLY A 148 -13.45 -24.51 16.79
C GLY A 148 -13.76 -23.20 16.06
N ALA A 149 -13.77 -22.09 16.79
CA ALA A 149 -13.93 -20.77 16.19
C ALA A 149 -12.65 -20.38 15.45
N MET A 150 -12.69 -20.39 14.10
CA MET A 150 -11.61 -19.82 13.31
C MET A 150 -11.59 -18.30 13.48
N THR A 151 -10.46 -17.76 13.92
CA THR A 151 -10.26 -16.30 13.99
C THR A 151 -9.47 -15.88 12.77
N PHE A 152 -10.07 -15.08 11.90
CA PHE A 152 -9.38 -14.46 10.78
C PHE A 152 -9.09 -12.99 11.08
N SER A 153 -7.93 -12.50 10.68
CA SER A 153 -7.66 -11.07 10.62
C SER A 153 -7.78 -10.58 9.17
N LEU A 154 -8.26 -9.34 8.99
CA LEU A 154 -8.26 -8.69 7.69
C LEU A 154 -6.85 -8.16 7.43
N ASP A 155 -6.24 -8.61 6.35
CA ASP A 155 -4.96 -8.12 5.85
C ASP A 155 -5.16 -7.47 4.47
N LYS A 156 -4.17 -6.70 4.02
CA LYS A 156 -4.21 -6.02 2.73
C LYS A 156 -2.85 -5.99 2.06
N ARG A 157 -2.84 -6.07 0.72
CA ARG A 157 -1.63 -5.91 -0.10
C ARG A 157 -1.85 -4.91 -1.22
N ILE A 158 -0.80 -4.19 -1.60
CA ILE A 158 -0.87 -3.23 -2.71
C ILE A 158 -0.94 -3.98 -4.04
N VAL A 159 -1.96 -3.66 -4.84
CA VAL A 159 -2.21 -4.26 -6.18
C VAL A 159 -2.20 -3.24 -7.31
N TYR A 160 -2.16 -1.95 -6.97
CA TYR A 160 -1.87 -0.88 -7.91
C TYR A 160 -1.23 0.28 -7.14
N ALA A 161 -0.25 0.93 -7.76
CA ALA A 161 0.29 2.18 -7.28
C ALA A 161 0.65 3.08 -8.46
N ASP A 162 0.38 4.37 -8.31
CA ASP A 162 0.68 5.36 -9.34
C ASP A 162 0.99 6.73 -8.71
N ILE A 163 1.76 7.53 -9.44
CA ILE A 163 2.16 8.87 -9.05
C ILE A 163 1.77 9.82 -10.16
N LEU A 164 0.83 10.72 -9.87
CA LEU A 164 0.40 11.75 -10.81
C LEU A 164 0.96 13.11 -10.38
N PRO A 165 1.77 13.79 -11.19
CA PRO A 165 2.01 15.21 -11.01
C PRO A 165 0.68 15.99 -11.11
N LEU A 166 0.53 17.03 -10.32
CA LEU A 166 -0.57 17.97 -10.43
C LEU A 166 -0.10 19.08 -11.37
N PHE A 167 -0.78 19.34 -12.47
CA PHE A 167 -0.45 20.42 -13.43
C PHE A 167 -1.48 21.54 -13.34
#